data_AF-A0AAN1WDZ6-F1
#
_entry.id   AF-A0AAN1WDZ6-F1
#
_cell.length_a   1.000
_cell.length_b   1.000
_cell.length_c   1.000
_cell.angle_alpha   90.00
_cell.angle_beta   90.00
_cell.angle_gamma   90.00
#
_symmetry.space_group_name_H-M   'P 1'
#
loop_
_entity.id
_entity.type
_entity.pdbx_description
1 polymer ?
#
loop_
_entity_poly.entity_id
_entity_poly.type
_entity_poly.pdbx_seq_one_letter_code
_entity_poly.pdbx_strand_id
1 'polypeptide(L)'
;MLSDMERKPADKSVFATQFYCRYLAIFVTVALAFSWVTRVDAQQTTPSVCKGDYRLLSDGNISAEEELANCTIIDGSLRINDAKYQSLKSLENITQITGSLTIYDSESLGLSFLSNLKSVLGSVFIYNREIINLAWLSSLEEIGESFSIRSYAPSRFRSLDGLENLKSVGTINIVDYPVPISLKAFTNVTKIKSINLINNSQLDSLAGFEYLTSLSGDLIIKGNPSLKTLDGFSSLTTVAGKVNINGNAQLEDLTGLGSLTLATTIIIENNKVLASLMGLTELKSVTSSFNILRNPQITSTLGLATLQNIGGELLIHNNPKLTSLIGLEGLDSVNNLTLTDNLALTDISALSYLTGIQSKLQLQNNKSLASLKGLENILTLRDCYIDNHPELIDLAELKNLSTVSNNLSLRSNLNLQDISALQGIAYGGMLLLKGSPLIENQSL
;
A
#
# COMPACT_ATOMS: atom_id res chain seq x y z
N MET A 1 -38.34 24.02 -60.91
CA MET A 1 -38.33 23.42 -62.26
C MET A 1 -36.89 23.04 -62.54
N LEU A 2 -36.55 21.75 -62.35
CA LEU A 2 -36.29 20.78 -63.44
C LEU A 2 -35.04 21.20 -64.25
N SER A 3 -33.99 20.40 -64.40
CA SER A 3 -33.92 18.93 -64.38
C SER A 3 -32.48 18.42 -64.35
N ASP A 4 -32.31 17.33 -63.61
CA ASP A 4 -31.45 16.15 -63.81
C ASP A 4 -30.62 16.05 -65.11
N MET A 5 -29.39 15.54 -64.99
CA MET A 5 -29.12 14.13 -65.31
C MET A 5 -27.65 13.72 -65.15
N GLU A 6 -27.48 12.63 -64.40
CA GLU A 6 -26.30 11.77 -64.29
C GLU A 6 -25.86 11.17 -65.65
N ARG A 7 -24.56 10.82 -65.75
CA ARG A 7 -24.09 9.48 -66.19
C ARG A 7 -22.57 9.25 -65.97
N LYS A 8 -22.27 8.49 -64.90
CA LYS A 8 -21.40 7.30 -64.76
C LYS A 8 -19.98 7.19 -65.39
N PRO A 9 -19.10 6.30 -64.83
CA PRO A 9 -17.66 6.52 -64.64
C PRO A 9 -16.77 5.85 -65.71
N ALA A 10 -15.53 6.31 -65.82
CA ALA A 10 -14.47 5.64 -66.58
C ALA A 10 -13.32 5.17 -65.68
N ASP A 11 -12.79 4.01 -66.06
CA ASP A 11 -11.94 3.07 -65.35
C ASP A 11 -10.66 3.56 -64.68
N LYS A 12 -10.43 3.00 -63.49
CA LYS A 12 -9.13 2.86 -62.83
C LYS A 12 -8.36 1.71 -63.47
N SER A 13 -7.37 1.94 -64.33
CA SER A 13 -6.31 0.93 -64.60
C SER A 13 -5.08 1.40 -65.39
N VAL A 14 -4.74 2.70 -65.48
CA VAL A 14 -3.55 3.12 -66.29
C VAL A 14 -2.56 4.06 -65.56
N PHE A 15 -2.73 4.35 -64.27
CA PHE A 15 -1.82 5.24 -63.52
C PHE A 15 -1.03 4.57 -62.39
N ALA A 16 -0.72 3.27 -62.51
CA ALA A 16 0.07 2.54 -61.53
C ALA A 16 1.14 1.64 -62.15
N THR A 17 1.84 2.12 -63.20
CA THR A 17 2.98 1.36 -63.77
C THR A 17 4.07 2.24 -64.37
N GLN A 18 4.41 3.36 -63.71
CA GLN A 18 5.53 4.21 -64.16
C GLN A 18 6.30 4.95 -63.06
N PHE A 19 6.27 4.46 -61.82
CA PHE A 19 7.04 5.06 -60.70
C PHE A 19 7.85 4.08 -59.83
N TYR A 20 8.00 2.82 -60.26
CA TYR A 20 8.73 1.79 -59.48
C TYR A 20 10.05 1.29 -60.10
N CYS A 21 10.67 2.04 -61.02
CA CYS A 21 11.88 1.58 -61.73
C CYS A 21 13.08 2.54 -61.72
N ARG A 22 13.30 3.32 -60.65
CA ARG A 22 14.50 4.19 -60.54
C ARG A 22 15.21 4.29 -59.18
N TYR A 23 14.93 3.42 -58.21
CA TYR A 23 15.66 3.40 -56.93
C TYR A 23 16.17 2.02 -56.50
N LEU A 24 16.43 1.14 -57.47
CA LEU A 24 17.10 -0.15 -57.23
C LEU A 24 18.32 -0.28 -58.16
N ALA A 25 19.22 0.70 -58.14
CA ALA A 25 20.48 0.66 -58.89
C ALA A 25 21.58 1.59 -58.33
N ILE A 26 21.60 1.82 -57.00
CA ILE A 26 22.69 2.52 -56.29
C ILE A 26 23.03 1.76 -54.99
N PHE A 27 23.13 0.44 -55.05
CA PHE A 27 23.50 -0.39 -53.89
C PHE A 27 24.49 -1.54 -54.18
N VAL A 28 25.19 -1.55 -55.33
CA VAL A 28 26.13 -2.65 -55.66
C VAL A 28 27.55 -2.19 -56.03
N THR A 29 27.89 -0.90 -56.01
CA THR A 29 29.27 -0.45 -56.32
C THR A 29 29.80 0.66 -55.40
N VAL A 30 29.61 0.49 -54.09
CA VAL A 30 30.44 1.15 -53.05
C VAL A 30 30.77 0.13 -51.94
N ALA A 31 31.15 -1.09 -52.34
CA ALA A 31 31.50 -2.17 -51.42
C ALA A 31 32.97 -2.66 -51.53
N LEU A 32 33.84 -1.98 -52.28
CA LEU A 32 35.25 -2.41 -52.48
C LEU A 32 36.29 -1.27 -52.52
N ALA A 33 36.07 -0.17 -51.80
CA ALA A 33 37.11 0.85 -51.65
C ALA A 33 36.98 1.55 -50.30
N PHE A 34 37.52 0.92 -49.25
CA PHE A 34 38.15 1.50 -48.06
C PHE A 34 38.50 0.33 -47.11
N SER A 35 39.38 -0.57 -47.56
CA SER A 35 40.26 -1.28 -46.63
C SER A 35 41.34 -0.29 -46.19
N TRP A 36 41.70 -0.31 -44.91
CA TRP A 36 42.57 0.67 -44.21
C TRP A 36 41.87 1.92 -43.65
N VAL A 37 40.76 1.70 -42.93
CA VAL A 37 40.59 2.39 -41.64
C VAL A 37 40.90 1.34 -40.59
N THR A 38 41.86 1.63 -39.70
CA THR A 38 42.13 0.80 -38.53
C THR A 38 40.81 0.51 -37.83
N ARG A 39 40.41 -0.76 -37.79
CA ARG A 39 39.49 -1.25 -36.76
C ARG A 39 40.15 -0.87 -35.43
N VAL A 40 39.70 0.22 -34.83
CA VAL A 40 39.63 0.22 -33.38
C VAL A 40 38.54 -0.80 -33.12
N ASP A 41 38.93 -2.03 -32.81
CA ASP A 41 38.03 -2.95 -32.14
C ASP A 41 37.52 -2.18 -30.92
N ALA A 42 36.29 -1.67 -30.99
CA ALA A 42 35.53 -1.50 -29.78
C ALA A 42 35.34 -2.93 -29.28
N GLN A 43 36.31 -3.41 -28.51
CA GLN A 43 36.10 -4.52 -27.62
C GLN A 43 34.89 -4.11 -26.78
N GLN A 44 33.72 -4.65 -27.14
CA GLN A 44 32.66 -4.86 -26.17
C GLN A 44 33.29 -5.79 -25.14
N THR A 45 34.00 -5.21 -24.18
CA THR A 45 34.51 -5.92 -23.01
C THR A 45 33.25 -6.46 -22.35
N THR A 46 33.03 -7.77 -22.46
CA THR A 46 32.00 -8.45 -21.69
C THR A 46 32.10 -7.96 -20.25
N PRO A 47 30.99 -7.55 -19.60
CA PRO A 47 31.04 -7.15 -18.20
C PRO A 47 31.81 -8.21 -17.41
N SER A 48 32.87 -7.79 -16.76
CA SER A 48 33.71 -8.67 -15.96
C SER A 48 32.94 -9.00 -14.69
N VAL A 49 32.53 -10.26 -14.59
CA VAL A 49 31.71 -10.76 -13.50
C VAL A 49 32.60 -11.41 -12.44
N CYS A 50 32.56 -10.86 -11.24
CA CYS A 50 33.15 -11.43 -10.05
C CYS A 50 32.09 -12.23 -9.29
N LYS A 51 32.25 -13.56 -9.22
CA LYS A 51 31.29 -14.44 -8.55
C LYS A 51 31.65 -14.62 -7.09
N GLY A 52 30.63 -14.54 -6.22
CA GLY A 52 30.77 -14.79 -4.80
C GLY A 52 30.36 -13.59 -3.94
N ASP A 53 30.29 -13.83 -2.63
CA ASP A 53 30.01 -12.78 -1.66
C ASP A 53 31.31 -12.15 -1.16
N TYR A 54 31.36 -10.82 -1.20
CA TYR A 54 32.54 -10.04 -0.82
C TYR A 54 32.30 -9.32 0.50
N ARG A 55 33.32 -9.35 1.37
CA ARG A 55 33.31 -8.65 2.65
C ARG A 55 34.54 -7.78 2.76
N LEU A 56 34.32 -6.48 2.93
CA LEU A 56 35.36 -5.50 3.19
C LEU A 56 35.34 -5.19 4.69
N LEU A 57 36.43 -5.56 5.36
CA LEU A 57 36.65 -5.40 6.80
C LEU A 57 37.77 -4.39 7.01
N SER A 58 37.80 -3.69 8.13
CA SER A 58 38.80 -2.64 8.44
C SER A 58 40.24 -3.14 8.62
N ASP A 59 40.45 -4.45 8.73
CA ASP A 59 41.74 -5.10 8.93
C ASP A 59 42.55 -5.33 7.63
N GLY A 60 42.05 -4.85 6.48
CA GLY A 60 42.79 -4.93 5.22
C GLY A 60 42.90 -6.36 4.70
N ASN A 61 41.82 -7.15 4.78
CA ASN A 61 41.78 -8.42 4.05
C ASN A 61 41.74 -8.15 2.53
N ILE A 62 42.92 -7.88 1.98
CA ILE A 62 43.25 -7.41 0.62
C ILE A 62 42.78 -8.39 -0.47
N SER A 63 42.42 -9.63 -0.13
CA SER A 63 42.02 -10.64 -1.12
C SER A 63 40.80 -10.22 -1.95
N ALA A 64 39.85 -9.49 -1.35
CA ALA A 64 38.68 -9.00 -2.08
C ALA A 64 38.99 -7.84 -3.02
N GLU A 65 39.99 -7.00 -2.73
CA GLU A 65 40.31 -5.83 -3.54
C GLU A 65 40.99 -6.19 -4.86
N GLU A 66 41.90 -7.18 -4.83
CA GLU A 66 42.57 -7.68 -6.04
C GLU A 66 41.59 -8.42 -6.96
N GLU A 67 40.70 -9.23 -6.37
CA GLU A 67 39.67 -9.96 -7.12
C GLU A 67 38.69 -9.02 -7.82
N LEU A 68 38.29 -7.91 -7.16
CA LEU A 68 37.31 -6.97 -7.68
C LEU A 68 37.89 -5.91 -8.64
N ALA A 69 39.21 -5.75 -8.71
CA ALA A 69 39.88 -4.64 -9.42
C ALA A 69 39.45 -4.47 -10.89
N ASN A 70 39.13 -5.58 -11.55
CA ASN A 70 38.74 -5.59 -12.95
C ASN A 70 37.26 -5.83 -13.17
N CYS A 71 36.44 -5.92 -12.12
CA CYS A 71 35.03 -6.30 -12.22
C CYS A 71 34.10 -5.11 -12.43
N THR A 72 33.02 -5.35 -13.18
CA THR A 72 31.89 -4.41 -13.33
C THR A 72 30.61 -4.93 -12.72
N ILE A 73 30.54 -6.24 -12.44
CA ILE A 73 29.40 -6.91 -11.80
C ILE A 73 29.91 -7.79 -10.67
N ILE A 74 29.29 -7.65 -9.49
CA ILE A 74 29.38 -8.64 -8.42
C ILE A 74 28.18 -9.58 -8.54
N ASP A 75 28.44 -10.83 -8.91
CA ASP A 75 27.44 -11.90 -8.88
C ASP A 75 27.43 -12.56 -7.49
N GLY A 76 26.78 -11.85 -6.55
CA GLY A 76 26.77 -12.11 -5.12
C GLY A 76 26.53 -10.82 -4.33
N SER A 77 26.74 -10.86 -3.02
CA SER A 77 26.52 -9.73 -2.12
C SER A 77 27.82 -8.99 -1.77
N LEU A 78 27.72 -7.70 -1.49
CA LEU A 78 28.82 -6.88 -0.99
C LEU A 78 28.50 -6.38 0.42
N ARG A 79 29.36 -6.70 1.38
CA ARG A 79 29.26 -6.18 2.75
C ARG A 79 30.48 -5.32 3.06
N ILE A 80 30.24 -4.11 3.56
CA ILE A 80 31.27 -3.16 3.96
C ILE A 80 31.10 -2.87 5.45
N ASN A 81 32.12 -3.18 6.25
CA ASN A 81 32.14 -2.93 7.70
C ASN A 81 33.33 -2.03 8.07
N ASP A 82 33.10 -0.97 8.86
CA ASP A 82 34.15 -0.15 9.50
C ASP A 82 35.21 0.38 8.51
N ALA A 83 34.77 0.77 7.31
CA ALA A 83 35.69 1.23 6.27
C ALA A 83 36.34 2.57 6.64
N LYS A 84 37.53 2.52 7.26
CA LYS A 84 38.47 3.66 7.33
C LYS A 84 39.23 3.87 6.01
N TYR A 85 38.80 3.19 4.95
CA TYR A 85 39.42 3.25 3.64
C TYR A 85 39.25 4.64 3.02
N GLN A 86 40.38 5.28 2.70
CA GLN A 86 40.37 6.57 2.01
C GLN A 86 40.04 6.44 0.52
N SER A 87 40.16 5.24 -0.06
CA SER A 87 39.76 4.92 -1.44
C SER A 87 39.85 3.41 -1.69
N LEU A 88 38.80 2.81 -2.27
CA LEU A 88 38.81 1.45 -2.82
C LEU A 88 38.64 1.52 -4.34
N LYS A 89 39.74 1.83 -5.05
CA LYS A 89 39.73 2.00 -6.52
C LYS A 89 39.12 0.80 -7.25
N SER A 90 39.33 -0.41 -6.74
CA SER A 90 38.79 -1.64 -7.31
C SER A 90 37.27 -1.65 -7.41
N LEU A 91 36.56 -0.92 -6.54
CA LEU A 91 35.10 -0.84 -6.57
C LEU A 91 34.57 0.25 -7.50
N GLU A 92 35.42 1.17 -7.98
CA GLU A 92 35.00 2.28 -8.83
C GLU A 92 34.39 1.81 -10.15
N ASN A 93 34.75 0.62 -10.63
CA ASN A 93 34.21 0.06 -11.87
C ASN A 93 32.91 -0.74 -11.67
N ILE A 94 32.50 -1.01 -10.42
CA ILE A 94 31.32 -1.82 -10.13
C ILE A 94 30.05 -1.03 -10.44
N THR A 95 29.26 -1.58 -11.34
CA THR A 95 27.99 -1.01 -11.81
C THR A 95 26.77 -1.80 -11.35
N GLN A 96 26.95 -3.07 -10.97
CA GLN A 96 25.86 -3.93 -10.53
C GLN A 96 26.29 -4.90 -9.42
N ILE A 97 25.39 -5.12 -8.47
CA ILE A 97 25.47 -6.18 -7.46
C ILE A 97 24.20 -7.05 -7.62
N THR A 98 24.33 -8.35 -7.89
CA THR A 98 23.15 -9.24 -8.04
C THR A 98 22.55 -9.64 -6.69
N GLY A 99 23.38 -9.69 -5.64
CA GLY A 99 22.94 -9.89 -4.26
C GLY A 99 22.65 -8.56 -3.55
N SER A 100 22.88 -8.54 -2.24
CA SER A 100 22.61 -7.37 -1.40
C SER A 100 23.87 -6.53 -1.17
N LEU A 101 23.68 -5.21 -1.04
CA LEU A 101 24.68 -4.28 -0.54
C LEU A 101 24.39 -3.99 0.93
N THR A 102 25.32 -4.29 1.83
CA THR A 102 25.16 -3.99 3.27
C THR A 102 26.31 -3.14 3.79
N ILE A 103 25.98 -2.02 4.42
CA ILE A 103 26.95 -1.09 5.02
C ILE A 103 26.76 -1.06 6.53
N TYR A 104 27.85 -1.29 7.28
CA TYR A 104 27.92 -1.18 8.74
C TYR A 104 28.98 -0.17 9.18
N ASP A 105 28.62 0.77 10.05
CA ASP A 105 29.55 1.61 10.84
C ASP A 105 30.78 2.20 10.08
N SER A 106 30.61 2.56 8.80
CA SER A 106 31.61 3.26 7.97
C SER A 106 31.46 4.79 8.01
N GLU A 107 32.55 5.55 7.99
CA GLU A 107 32.52 7.01 7.80
C GLU A 107 32.08 7.36 6.36
N SER A 108 31.16 8.31 6.15
CA SER A 108 30.66 8.63 4.79
C SER A 108 31.75 9.13 3.83
N LEU A 109 32.86 9.64 4.34
CA LEU A 109 33.97 10.12 3.51
C LEU A 109 34.62 9.02 2.67
N GLY A 110 34.40 7.74 3.00
CA GLY A 110 35.03 6.61 2.32
C GLY A 110 34.24 6.01 1.15
N LEU A 111 32.93 6.23 0.99
CA LEU A 111 32.10 5.39 0.11
C LEU A 111 31.95 5.88 -1.35
N SER A 112 32.60 6.98 -1.74
CA SER A 112 32.45 7.57 -3.08
C SER A 112 32.84 6.63 -4.22
N PHE A 113 33.60 5.57 -3.95
CA PHE A 113 33.93 4.53 -4.93
C PHE A 113 32.69 3.77 -5.45
N LEU A 114 31.54 3.82 -4.76
CA LEU A 114 30.29 3.24 -5.25
C LEU A 114 29.50 4.15 -6.20
N SER A 115 30.03 5.32 -6.56
CA SER A 115 29.29 6.32 -7.35
C SER A 115 28.87 5.83 -8.74
N ASN A 116 29.47 4.77 -9.27
CA ASN A 116 29.11 4.17 -10.56
C ASN A 116 28.10 3.02 -10.45
N LEU A 117 27.71 2.63 -9.23
CA LEU A 117 26.73 1.59 -8.99
C LEU A 117 25.36 2.00 -9.51
N LYS A 118 24.83 1.25 -10.48
CA LYS A 118 23.54 1.49 -11.14
C LYS A 118 22.43 0.59 -10.61
N SER A 119 22.75 -0.63 -10.20
CA SER A 119 21.73 -1.57 -9.72
C SER A 119 22.23 -2.46 -8.59
N VAL A 120 21.33 -2.72 -7.64
CA VAL A 120 21.46 -3.77 -6.63
C VAL A 120 20.22 -4.64 -6.74
N LEU A 121 20.33 -5.86 -7.28
CA LEU A 121 19.14 -6.69 -7.50
C LEU A 121 18.59 -7.28 -6.19
N GLY A 122 19.44 -7.40 -5.16
CA GLY A 122 19.01 -7.70 -3.79
C GLY A 122 18.60 -6.44 -3.03
N SER A 123 18.92 -6.43 -1.74
CA SER A 123 18.58 -5.34 -0.82
C SER A 123 19.77 -4.41 -0.55
N VAL A 124 19.50 -3.13 -0.32
CA VAL A 124 20.45 -2.15 0.20
C VAL A 124 20.13 -1.93 1.67
N PHE A 125 21.05 -2.33 2.55
CA PHE A 125 20.91 -2.18 3.99
C PHE A 125 21.97 -1.21 4.53
N ILE A 126 21.52 -0.18 5.23
CA ILE A 126 22.41 0.81 5.84
C ILE A 126 22.18 0.81 7.35
N TYR A 127 23.15 0.24 8.06
CA TYR A 127 23.21 0.18 9.52
C TYR A 127 24.39 1.03 9.99
N ASN A 128 24.22 2.35 10.02
CA ASN A 128 25.36 3.25 10.17
C ASN A 128 25.07 4.43 11.10
N ARG A 129 26.04 4.77 11.94
CA ARG A 129 25.98 5.92 12.86
C ARG A 129 26.63 7.19 12.31
N GLU A 130 27.57 7.06 11.38
CA GLU A 130 28.44 8.12 10.87
C GLU A 130 28.06 8.64 9.47
N ILE A 131 27.36 7.84 8.64
CA ILE A 131 26.93 8.29 7.32
C ILE A 131 25.99 9.47 7.45
N ILE A 132 26.29 10.55 6.73
CA ILE A 132 25.48 11.78 6.73
C ILE A 132 24.43 11.76 5.60
N ASN A 133 24.83 11.31 4.42
CA ASN A 133 23.98 11.21 3.22
C ASN A 133 24.40 10.05 2.30
N LEU A 134 23.68 9.90 1.19
CA LEU A 134 23.86 8.81 0.22
C LEU A 134 24.41 9.30 -1.12
N ALA A 135 25.13 10.42 -1.16
CA ALA A 135 25.62 11.01 -2.42
C ALA A 135 26.48 10.03 -3.24
N TRP A 136 27.08 9.04 -2.58
CA TRP A 136 27.82 7.93 -3.19
C TRP A 136 26.94 6.89 -3.92
N LEU A 137 25.61 6.98 -3.83
CA LEU A 137 24.64 6.22 -4.60
C LEU A 137 24.04 7.04 -5.76
N SER A 138 24.62 8.18 -6.12
CA SER A 138 24.06 9.11 -7.10
C SER A 138 23.71 8.50 -8.46
N SER A 139 24.30 7.37 -8.86
CA SER A 139 24.00 6.68 -10.12
C SER A 139 23.02 5.52 -9.98
N LEU A 140 22.54 5.23 -8.77
CA LEU A 140 21.70 4.07 -8.49
C LEU A 140 20.30 4.27 -9.06
N GLU A 141 19.89 3.38 -9.96
CA GLU A 141 18.60 3.41 -10.65
C GLU A 141 17.64 2.31 -10.17
N GLU A 142 18.16 1.19 -9.64
CA GLU A 142 17.36 0.02 -9.27
C GLU A 142 17.82 -0.65 -7.97
N ILE A 143 16.84 -0.95 -7.10
CA ILE A 143 16.99 -1.85 -5.94
C ILE A 143 15.93 -2.95 -6.04
N GLY A 144 16.31 -4.18 -6.38
CA GLY A 144 15.32 -5.23 -6.71
C GLY A 144 14.47 -5.66 -5.51
N GLU A 145 15.06 -5.73 -4.30
CA GLU A 145 14.34 -6.16 -3.10
C GLU A 145 13.98 -5.01 -2.16
N SER A 146 14.87 -4.55 -1.30
CA SER A 146 14.53 -3.55 -0.27
C SER A 146 15.63 -2.52 -0.08
N PHE A 147 15.25 -1.24 -0.06
CA PHE A 147 16.07 -0.19 0.53
C PHE A 147 15.68 -0.04 1.99
N SER A 148 16.61 -0.29 2.91
CA SER A 148 16.32 -0.26 4.34
C SER A 148 17.32 0.61 5.09
N ILE A 149 16.78 1.64 5.73
CA ILE A 149 17.51 2.45 6.70
C ILE A 149 16.90 2.24 8.08
N ARG A 150 17.77 1.94 9.04
CA ARG A 150 17.43 1.94 10.46
C ARG A 150 18.48 2.72 11.21
N SER A 151 18.04 3.67 12.02
CA SER A 151 18.91 4.64 12.64
C SER A 151 18.66 4.69 14.14
N TYR A 152 19.60 4.21 14.94
CA TYR A 152 19.51 4.34 16.39
C TYR A 152 20.23 5.62 16.83
N ALA A 153 19.63 6.36 17.76
CA ALA A 153 20.25 7.56 18.29
C ALA A 153 21.53 7.24 19.11
N PRO A 154 22.60 8.06 19.01
CA PRO A 154 22.75 9.20 18.11
C PRO A 154 23.19 8.75 16.71
N SER A 155 22.39 9.05 15.70
CA SER A 155 22.79 8.89 14.30
C SER A 155 23.15 10.25 13.70
N ARG A 156 24.12 10.25 12.79
CA ARG A 156 24.51 11.38 11.96
C ARG A 156 23.85 11.38 10.58
N PHE A 157 23.05 10.37 10.24
CA PHE A 157 22.28 10.37 8.99
C PHE A 157 21.34 11.56 9.00
N ARG A 158 21.31 12.33 7.91
CA ARG A 158 20.51 13.56 7.79
C ARG A 158 19.72 13.61 6.49
N SER A 159 20.17 12.95 5.42
CA SER A 159 19.45 12.99 4.15
C SER A 159 19.58 11.71 3.32
N LEU A 160 18.58 11.50 2.47
CA LEU A 160 18.56 10.51 1.39
C LEU A 160 19.19 11.04 0.10
N ASP A 161 19.81 12.23 0.13
CA ASP A 161 20.49 12.84 -1.03
C ASP A 161 21.43 11.82 -1.69
N GLY A 162 21.35 11.68 -3.01
CA GLY A 162 22.02 10.67 -3.81
C GLY A 162 21.12 9.55 -4.32
N LEU A 163 19.85 9.46 -3.89
CA LEU A 163 18.89 8.49 -4.43
C LEU A 163 17.96 9.09 -5.51
N GLU A 164 18.20 10.30 -6.00
CA GLU A 164 17.30 11.02 -6.91
C GLU A 164 17.15 10.36 -8.29
N ASN A 165 18.10 9.50 -8.67
CA ASN A 165 18.07 8.73 -9.91
C ASN A 165 17.39 7.37 -9.78
N LEU A 166 16.95 6.99 -8.58
CA LEU A 166 16.26 5.74 -8.33
C LEU A 166 14.91 5.72 -9.08
N LYS A 167 14.71 4.71 -9.92
CA LYS A 167 13.49 4.52 -10.73
C LYS A 167 12.60 3.42 -10.19
N SER A 168 13.21 2.38 -9.62
CA SER A 168 12.50 1.24 -9.06
C SER A 168 13.14 0.72 -7.79
N VAL A 169 12.30 0.38 -6.82
CA VAL A 169 12.67 -0.30 -5.59
C VAL A 169 11.60 -1.29 -5.21
N GLY A 170 11.94 -2.48 -4.72
CA GLY A 170 10.92 -3.35 -4.16
C GLY A 170 10.27 -2.70 -2.93
N THR A 171 10.95 -2.66 -1.78
CA THR A 171 10.42 -2.08 -0.55
C THR A 171 11.26 -0.92 -0.05
N ILE A 172 10.61 0.20 0.30
CA ILE A 172 11.25 1.28 1.06
C ILE A 172 10.95 1.04 2.55
N ASN A 173 11.99 0.77 3.35
CA ASN A 173 11.90 0.61 4.80
C ASN A 173 12.63 1.76 5.48
N ILE A 174 11.90 2.68 6.09
CA ILE A 174 12.43 3.75 6.96
C ILE A 174 11.85 3.53 8.34
N VAL A 175 12.69 3.00 9.24
CA VAL A 175 12.25 2.48 10.53
C VAL A 175 13.08 3.04 11.68
N ASP A 176 12.39 3.40 12.76
CA ASP A 176 12.94 3.90 14.03
C ASP A 176 13.80 5.16 13.87
N TYR A 177 13.47 6.06 12.93
CA TYR A 177 14.29 7.22 12.59
C TYR A 177 13.96 8.47 13.45
N PRO A 178 14.85 8.92 14.36
CA PRO A 178 14.47 9.88 15.40
C PRO A 178 14.70 11.36 15.05
N VAL A 179 15.18 11.66 13.84
CA VAL A 179 15.50 13.01 13.36
C VAL A 179 14.74 13.33 12.08
N PRO A 180 14.59 14.60 11.67
CA PRO A 180 13.91 14.93 10.42
C PRO A 180 14.57 14.25 9.22
N ILE A 181 13.76 13.77 8.27
CA ILE A 181 14.21 13.16 7.02
C ILE A 181 13.29 13.58 5.89
N SER A 182 13.88 14.07 4.78
CA SER A 182 13.12 14.37 3.57
C SER A 182 13.04 13.12 2.69
N LEU A 183 11.85 12.80 2.19
CA LEU A 183 11.61 11.67 1.29
C LEU A 183 11.69 12.06 -0.20
N LYS A 184 12.03 13.32 -0.51
CA LYS A 184 12.05 13.87 -1.88
C LYS A 184 12.97 13.14 -2.84
N ALA A 185 13.98 12.44 -2.33
CA ALA A 185 14.84 11.58 -3.15
C ALA A 185 14.03 10.50 -3.91
N PHE A 186 12.82 10.15 -3.45
CA PHE A 186 11.96 9.16 -4.10
C PHE A 186 11.01 9.72 -5.17
N THR A 187 11.04 11.03 -5.47
CA THR A 187 10.10 11.68 -6.40
C THR A 187 10.03 11.01 -7.78
N ASN A 188 11.16 10.45 -8.24
CA ASN A 188 11.29 9.82 -9.56
C ASN A 188 11.02 8.29 -9.55
N VAL A 189 10.75 7.72 -8.38
CA VAL A 189 10.53 6.28 -8.24
C VAL A 189 9.11 5.95 -8.67
N THR A 190 8.98 5.27 -9.82
CA THR A 190 7.66 4.95 -10.41
C THR A 190 7.20 3.53 -10.11
N LYS A 191 8.11 2.66 -9.66
CA LYS A 191 7.83 1.26 -9.33
C LYS A 191 8.26 0.99 -7.90
N ILE A 192 7.28 0.91 -7.01
CA ILE A 192 7.46 0.50 -5.61
C ILE A 192 6.54 -0.67 -5.33
N LYS A 193 7.06 -1.75 -4.74
CA LYS A 193 6.22 -2.84 -4.22
C LYS A 193 5.60 -2.43 -2.89
N SER A 194 6.39 -2.05 -1.90
CA SER A 194 5.89 -1.69 -0.57
C SER A 194 6.59 -0.46 0.03
N ILE A 195 5.89 0.26 0.90
CA ILE A 195 6.43 1.38 1.67
C ILE A 195 6.16 1.12 3.16
N ASN A 196 7.22 1.11 3.97
CA ASN A 196 7.16 0.94 5.42
C ASN A 196 7.82 2.15 6.11
N LEU A 197 7.00 3.05 6.66
CA LEU A 197 7.40 4.22 7.43
C LEU A 197 6.98 3.99 8.88
N ILE A 198 7.90 3.49 9.71
CA ILE A 198 7.59 2.97 11.04
C ILE A 198 8.43 3.68 12.11
N ASN A 199 7.79 4.23 13.14
CA ASN A 199 8.45 4.82 14.30
C ASN A 199 9.40 5.99 13.97
N ASN A 200 9.08 6.81 12.97
CA ASN A 200 9.91 7.96 12.61
C ASN A 200 9.40 9.21 13.34
N SER A 201 10.02 9.54 14.48
CA SER A 201 9.48 10.51 15.44
C SER A 201 9.38 11.94 14.92
N GLN A 202 10.23 12.29 13.95
CA GLN A 202 10.33 13.63 13.36
C GLN A 202 9.96 13.64 11.86
N LEU A 203 9.35 12.56 11.35
CA LEU A 203 8.80 12.54 10.00
C LEU A 203 7.48 13.33 9.98
N ASP A 204 7.48 14.49 9.34
CA ASP A 204 6.34 15.41 9.25
C ASP A 204 5.75 15.53 7.84
N SER A 205 6.47 15.05 6.82
CA SER A 205 6.09 15.16 5.41
C SER A 205 6.37 13.86 4.65
N LEU A 206 5.47 13.52 3.74
CA LEU A 206 5.61 12.41 2.79
C LEU A 206 5.97 12.87 1.38
N ALA A 207 6.43 14.12 1.24
CA ALA A 207 6.82 14.66 -0.06
C ALA A 207 7.93 13.83 -0.69
N GLY A 208 7.75 13.43 -1.94
CA GLY A 208 8.55 12.43 -2.64
C GLY A 208 7.77 11.24 -3.21
N PHE A 209 6.47 11.10 -2.90
CA PHE A 209 5.62 10.02 -3.43
C PHE A 209 4.46 10.51 -4.30
N GLU A 210 4.40 11.80 -4.65
CA GLU A 210 3.22 12.46 -5.22
C GLU A 210 2.79 11.89 -6.58
N TYR A 211 3.71 11.25 -7.31
CA TYR A 211 3.46 10.62 -8.61
C TYR A 211 3.25 9.11 -8.53
N LEU A 212 3.31 8.52 -7.34
CA LEU A 212 3.12 7.09 -7.15
C LEU A 212 1.63 6.74 -7.32
N THR A 213 1.32 5.94 -8.33
CA THR A 213 -0.08 5.58 -8.66
C THR A 213 -0.51 4.22 -8.11
N SER A 214 0.43 3.33 -7.81
CA SER A 214 0.12 2.00 -7.30
C SER A 214 1.26 1.39 -6.46
N LEU A 215 0.87 0.51 -5.55
CA LEU A 215 1.76 -0.40 -4.82
C LEU A 215 1.31 -1.84 -5.07
N SER A 216 2.25 -2.72 -5.44
CA SER A 216 1.98 -4.16 -5.60
C SER A 216 2.00 -4.94 -4.28
N GLY A 217 2.41 -4.29 -3.18
CA GLY A 217 2.43 -4.79 -1.82
C GLY A 217 1.77 -3.80 -0.85
N ASP A 218 2.43 -3.55 0.28
CA ASP A 218 1.84 -2.88 1.44
C ASP A 218 2.21 -1.39 1.53
N LEU A 219 1.29 -0.59 2.07
CA LEU A 219 1.55 0.75 2.58
C LEU A 219 1.41 0.74 4.10
N ILE A 220 2.53 0.81 4.82
CA ILE A 220 2.56 0.81 6.28
C ILE A 220 3.08 2.16 6.79
N ILE A 221 2.21 2.91 7.46
CA ILE A 221 2.52 4.20 8.09
C ILE A 221 2.17 4.06 9.57
N LYS A 222 3.18 3.74 10.38
CA LYS A 222 2.97 3.38 11.79
C LYS A 222 3.85 4.17 12.73
N GLY A 223 3.28 4.74 13.80
CA GLY A 223 4.06 5.32 14.89
C GLY A 223 4.86 6.56 14.48
N ASN A 224 4.35 7.40 13.57
CA ASN A 224 5.00 8.66 13.17
C ASN A 224 4.28 9.84 13.87
N PRO A 225 4.66 10.20 15.12
CA PRO A 225 3.91 11.14 15.95
C PRO A 225 3.91 12.59 15.44
N SER A 226 4.82 12.98 14.54
CA SER A 226 4.87 14.32 13.93
C SER A 226 4.14 14.40 12.58
N LEU A 227 3.70 13.27 12.04
CA LEU A 227 3.04 13.21 10.74
C LEU A 227 1.59 13.68 10.86
N LYS A 228 1.22 14.70 10.07
CA LYS A 228 -0.11 15.32 10.12
C LYS A 228 -1.03 14.97 8.95
N THR A 229 -0.46 14.80 7.78
CA THR A 229 -1.20 14.53 6.53
C THR A 229 -0.56 13.38 5.76
N LEU A 230 -1.29 12.86 4.78
CA LEU A 230 -0.82 11.81 3.87
C LEU A 230 -0.53 12.32 2.46
N ASP A 231 -0.33 13.63 2.28
CA ASP A 231 -0.39 14.32 0.97
C ASP A 231 0.59 13.76 -0.09
N GLY A 232 1.65 13.08 0.35
CA GLY A 232 2.54 12.35 -0.54
C GLY A 232 1.86 11.26 -1.37
N PHE A 233 0.66 10.79 -1.00
CA PHE A 233 -0.04 9.70 -1.71
C PHE A 233 -1.22 10.16 -2.56
N SER A 234 -1.35 11.45 -2.87
CA SER A 234 -2.54 12.02 -3.52
C SER A 234 -2.91 11.37 -4.86
N SER A 235 -1.94 10.76 -5.56
CA SER A 235 -2.14 10.05 -6.83
C SER A 235 -2.27 8.54 -6.69
N LEU A 236 -2.17 7.99 -5.47
CA LEU A 236 -2.17 6.56 -5.21
C LEU A 236 -3.58 5.99 -5.38
N THR A 237 -3.78 5.19 -6.43
CA THR A 237 -5.08 4.63 -6.80
C THR A 237 -5.31 3.22 -6.32
N THR A 238 -4.23 2.43 -6.18
CA THR A 238 -4.32 1.00 -5.87
C THR A 238 -3.21 0.57 -4.91
N VAL A 239 -3.56 -0.17 -3.88
CA VAL A 239 -2.62 -0.89 -3.01
C VAL A 239 -3.00 -2.37 -3.02
N ALA A 240 -2.26 -3.20 -3.74
CA ALA A 240 -2.60 -4.62 -3.88
C ALA A 240 -2.46 -5.40 -2.56
N GLY A 241 -1.72 -4.86 -1.59
CA GLY A 241 -1.62 -5.38 -0.23
C GLY A 241 -2.42 -4.57 0.78
N LYS A 242 -1.82 -4.39 1.95
CA LYS A 242 -2.43 -3.76 3.12
C LYS A 242 -2.05 -2.29 3.22
N VAL A 243 -3.06 -1.43 3.45
CA VAL A 243 -2.89 -0.06 3.94
C VAL A 243 -3.04 -0.10 5.46
N ASN A 244 -1.98 0.22 6.20
CA ASN A 244 -1.97 0.22 7.66
C ASN A 244 -1.53 1.58 8.19
N ILE A 245 -2.48 2.33 8.74
CA ILE A 245 -2.29 3.67 9.31
C ILE A 245 -2.51 3.54 10.81
N ASN A 246 -1.42 3.39 11.57
CA ASN A 246 -1.49 3.00 12.97
C ASN A 246 -0.66 3.89 13.88
N GLY A 247 -1.26 4.48 14.91
CA GLY A 247 -0.50 5.18 15.95
C GLY A 247 0.20 6.45 15.48
N ASN A 248 -0.31 7.14 14.45
CA ASN A 248 0.20 8.44 14.02
C ASN A 248 -0.53 9.53 14.83
N ALA A 249 0.06 9.91 15.96
CA ALA A 249 -0.64 10.66 17.02
C ALA A 249 -1.13 12.05 16.60
N GLN A 250 -0.53 12.67 15.58
CA GLN A 250 -0.90 13.98 15.03
C GLN A 250 -1.59 13.91 13.67
N LEU A 251 -1.92 12.72 13.16
CA LEU A 251 -2.58 12.59 11.86
C LEU A 251 -4.00 13.15 11.92
N GLU A 252 -4.26 14.24 11.18
CA GLU A 252 -5.50 15.02 11.27
C GLU A 252 -6.59 14.48 10.32
N ASP A 253 -6.22 14.03 9.13
CA ASP A 253 -7.11 13.50 8.11
C ASP A 253 -6.43 12.44 7.21
N LEU A 254 -7.18 11.92 6.23
CA LEU A 254 -6.70 10.97 5.24
C LEU A 254 -6.71 11.54 3.81
N THR A 255 -6.77 12.87 3.61
CA THR A 255 -7.02 13.47 2.28
C THR A 255 -5.99 13.10 1.23
N GLY A 256 -4.77 12.80 1.67
CA GLY A 256 -3.72 12.24 0.82
C GLY A 256 -4.04 10.88 0.20
N LEU A 257 -5.12 10.19 0.60
CA LEU A 257 -5.60 8.95 -0.03
C LEU A 257 -6.83 9.17 -0.92
N GLY A 258 -7.15 10.42 -1.28
CA GLY A 258 -8.38 10.79 -2.00
C GLY A 258 -8.59 10.08 -3.33
N SER A 259 -7.53 9.57 -3.96
CA SER A 259 -7.57 8.84 -5.23
C SER A 259 -7.60 7.31 -5.05
N LEU A 260 -7.49 6.79 -3.83
CA LEU A 260 -7.40 5.36 -3.56
C LEU A 260 -8.75 4.69 -3.85
N THR A 261 -8.77 3.80 -4.84
CA THR A 261 -10.00 3.11 -5.28
C THR A 261 -10.08 1.66 -4.80
N LEU A 262 -8.92 1.03 -4.57
CA LEU A 262 -8.80 -0.39 -4.29
C LEU A 262 -7.66 -0.67 -3.30
N ALA A 263 -7.97 -1.43 -2.26
CA ALA A 263 -6.97 -2.03 -1.37
C ALA A 263 -7.34 -3.48 -1.03
N THR A 264 -6.37 -4.31 -0.65
CA THR A 264 -6.71 -5.65 -0.13
C THR A 264 -7.18 -5.57 1.32
N THR A 265 -6.44 -4.89 2.17
CA THR A 265 -6.81 -4.68 3.57
C THR A 265 -6.58 -3.23 3.95
N ILE A 266 -7.50 -2.63 4.70
CA ILE A 266 -7.31 -1.31 5.30
C ILE A 266 -7.40 -1.45 6.82
N ILE A 267 -6.39 -0.94 7.53
CA ILE A 267 -6.36 -0.87 8.99
C ILE A 267 -6.08 0.59 9.38
N ILE A 268 -7.01 1.20 10.08
CA ILE A 268 -6.89 2.54 10.65
C ILE A 268 -7.04 2.41 12.15
N GLU A 269 -5.94 2.53 12.88
CA GLU A 269 -5.91 2.22 14.31
C GLU A 269 -5.11 3.21 15.17
N ASN A 270 -5.59 3.52 16.38
CA ASN A 270 -4.86 4.31 17.38
C ASN A 270 -4.39 5.70 16.86
N ASN A 271 -5.08 6.32 15.91
CA ASN A 271 -4.77 7.69 15.47
C ASN A 271 -5.52 8.68 16.37
N LYS A 272 -4.79 9.24 17.34
CA LYS A 272 -5.37 9.94 18.50
C LYS A 272 -6.21 11.17 18.15
N VAL A 273 -5.86 11.90 17.09
CA VAL A 273 -6.53 13.15 16.69
C VAL A 273 -7.37 13.03 15.41
N LEU A 274 -7.31 11.90 14.70
CA LEU A 274 -8.05 11.66 13.48
C LEU A 274 -9.56 11.73 13.74
N ALA A 275 -10.23 12.71 13.14
CA ALA A 275 -11.62 13.03 13.43
C ALA A 275 -12.63 12.37 12.48
N SER A 276 -12.20 11.92 11.30
CA SER A 276 -13.06 11.29 10.32
C SER A 276 -12.27 10.44 9.32
N LEU A 277 -12.99 9.72 8.47
CA LEU A 277 -12.42 8.99 7.33
C LEU A 277 -12.37 9.82 6.04
N MET A 278 -12.60 11.14 6.13
CA MET A 278 -12.49 12.03 4.98
C MET A 278 -11.12 11.88 4.32
N GLY A 279 -11.14 11.66 3.00
CA GLY A 279 -9.96 11.32 2.21
C GLY A 279 -9.97 9.91 1.62
N LEU A 280 -10.95 9.06 1.95
CA LEU A 280 -11.18 7.79 1.23
C LEU A 280 -12.30 7.89 0.18
N THR A 281 -12.51 9.08 -0.37
CA THR A 281 -13.72 9.48 -1.11
C THR A 281 -13.92 8.77 -2.45
N GLU A 282 -12.90 8.10 -2.98
CA GLU A 282 -12.96 7.32 -4.23
C GLU A 282 -12.82 5.81 -3.98
N LEU A 283 -12.74 5.38 -2.71
CA LEU A 283 -12.56 3.98 -2.37
C LEU A 283 -13.83 3.21 -2.73
N LYS A 284 -13.70 2.24 -3.64
CA LYS A 284 -14.82 1.43 -4.15
C LYS A 284 -14.85 0.03 -3.56
N SER A 285 -13.67 -0.55 -3.30
CA SER A 285 -13.58 -1.93 -2.87
C SER A 285 -12.39 -2.18 -1.93
N VAL A 286 -12.65 -3.00 -0.91
CA VAL A 286 -11.63 -3.65 -0.09
C VAL A 286 -11.80 -5.16 -0.22
N THR A 287 -10.83 -5.84 -0.81
CA THR A 287 -11.03 -7.25 -1.21
C THR A 287 -10.99 -8.23 -0.03
N SER A 288 -10.39 -7.82 1.10
CA SER A 288 -10.34 -8.58 2.35
C SER A 288 -11.02 -7.77 3.47
N SER A 289 -10.29 -7.20 4.42
CA SER A 289 -10.91 -6.54 5.60
C SER A 289 -10.69 -5.04 5.66
N PHE A 290 -11.71 -4.32 6.15
CA PHE A 290 -11.64 -2.91 6.52
C PHE A 290 -11.81 -2.78 8.04
N ASN A 291 -10.76 -2.38 8.73
CA ASN A 291 -10.71 -2.28 10.19
C ASN A 291 -10.52 -0.82 10.66
N ILE A 292 -11.47 -0.32 11.45
CA ILE A 292 -11.42 1.00 12.10
C ILE A 292 -11.41 0.76 13.61
N LEU A 293 -10.23 0.87 14.23
CA LEU A 293 -10.00 0.40 15.60
C LEU A 293 -9.47 1.52 16.50
N ARG A 294 -10.07 1.73 17.68
CA ARG A 294 -9.43 2.55 18.73
C ARG A 294 -9.05 3.97 18.27
N ASN A 295 -9.88 4.62 17.46
CA ASN A 295 -9.67 6.02 17.08
C ASN A 295 -10.62 6.91 17.90
N PRO A 296 -10.13 7.53 18.99
CA PRO A 296 -10.99 8.16 20.00
C PRO A 296 -11.69 9.44 19.54
N GLN A 297 -11.31 10.00 18.39
CA GLN A 297 -11.88 11.24 17.85
C GLN A 297 -12.73 11.03 16.59
N ILE A 298 -12.79 9.82 16.01
CA ILE A 298 -13.60 9.59 14.82
C ILE A 298 -15.08 9.76 15.18
N THR A 299 -15.75 10.71 14.52
CA THR A 299 -17.20 10.96 14.65
C THR A 299 -17.98 10.57 13.39
N SER A 300 -17.30 10.35 12.26
CA SER A 300 -17.96 10.19 10.96
C SER A 300 -17.21 9.26 10.00
N THR A 301 -17.99 8.47 9.24
CA THR A 301 -17.57 7.61 8.13
C THR A 301 -17.81 8.23 6.75
N LEU A 302 -18.17 9.52 6.64
CA LEU A 302 -18.56 10.20 5.39
C LEU A 302 -17.59 10.00 4.21
N GLY A 303 -16.30 9.82 4.50
CA GLY A 303 -15.30 9.54 3.47
C GLY A 303 -15.48 8.20 2.75
N LEU A 304 -16.40 7.33 3.16
CA LEU A 304 -16.63 6.01 2.56
C LEU A 304 -17.81 5.95 1.59
N ALA A 305 -18.39 7.09 1.18
CA ALA A 305 -19.65 7.14 0.43
C ALA A 305 -19.65 6.35 -0.89
N THR A 306 -18.47 6.09 -1.47
CA THR A 306 -18.30 5.30 -2.70
C THR A 306 -17.99 3.82 -2.47
N LEU A 307 -17.82 3.40 -1.22
CA LEU A 307 -17.41 2.03 -0.88
C LEU A 307 -18.57 1.08 -1.09
N GLN A 308 -18.41 0.16 -2.04
CA GLN A 308 -19.47 -0.78 -2.43
C GLN A 308 -19.28 -2.17 -1.86
N ASN A 309 -18.02 -2.63 -1.74
CA ASN A 309 -17.75 -4.03 -1.44
C ASN A 309 -16.61 -4.19 -0.44
N ILE A 310 -16.84 -5.03 0.57
CA ILE A 310 -15.80 -5.54 1.46
C ILE A 310 -15.83 -7.07 1.40
N GLY A 311 -14.84 -7.69 0.76
CA GLY A 311 -14.86 -9.15 0.54
C GLY A 311 -14.75 -9.99 1.82
N GLY A 312 -14.30 -9.39 2.92
CA GLY A 312 -14.09 -10.00 4.23
C GLY A 312 -14.86 -9.26 5.32
N GLU A 313 -14.15 -8.77 6.33
CA GLU A 313 -14.76 -8.17 7.51
C GLU A 313 -14.74 -6.64 7.46
N LEU A 314 -15.89 -6.01 7.72
CA LEU A 314 -15.96 -4.64 8.20
C LEU A 314 -15.94 -4.69 9.73
N LEU A 315 -14.82 -4.31 10.33
CA LEU A 315 -14.64 -4.25 11.78
C LEU A 315 -14.55 -2.79 12.24
N ILE A 316 -15.56 -2.33 12.97
CA ILE A 316 -15.56 -1.03 13.63
C ILE A 316 -15.57 -1.29 15.13
N HIS A 317 -14.41 -1.04 15.76
CA HIS A 317 -14.20 -1.39 17.16
C HIS A 317 -13.66 -0.21 17.98
N ASN A 318 -14.29 0.08 19.11
CA ASN A 318 -13.78 1.02 20.10
C ASN A 318 -13.50 2.42 19.52
N ASN A 319 -14.48 2.98 18.79
CA ASN A 319 -14.47 4.37 18.36
C ASN A 319 -15.53 5.12 19.18
N PRO A 320 -15.20 5.55 20.42
CA PRO A 320 -16.18 5.99 21.41
C PRO A 320 -16.95 7.27 21.05
N LYS A 321 -16.53 8.01 20.02
CA LYS A 321 -17.20 9.21 19.52
C LYS A 321 -17.97 9.01 18.21
N LEU A 322 -17.92 7.81 17.63
CA LEU A 322 -18.64 7.52 16.39
C LEU A 322 -20.14 7.42 16.69
N THR A 323 -20.94 8.33 16.15
CA THR A 323 -22.38 8.39 16.41
C THR A 323 -23.23 7.73 15.34
N SER A 324 -22.76 7.70 14.09
CA SER A 324 -23.48 7.08 12.99
C SER A 324 -22.54 6.48 11.95
N LEU A 325 -23.09 5.61 11.11
CA LEU A 325 -22.42 5.05 9.94
C LEU A 325 -22.70 5.82 8.63
N ILE A 326 -23.18 7.06 8.73
CA ILE A 326 -23.41 7.92 7.55
C ILE A 326 -22.13 8.01 6.72
N GLY A 327 -22.24 7.79 5.42
CA GLY A 327 -21.12 7.54 4.51
C GLY A 327 -20.96 6.08 4.10
N LEU A 328 -21.75 5.13 4.62
CA LEU A 328 -21.76 3.73 4.18
C LEU A 328 -22.99 3.37 3.33
N GLU A 329 -23.73 4.36 2.82
CA GLU A 329 -24.94 4.17 2.02
C GLU A 329 -24.69 3.40 0.72
N GLY A 330 -23.46 3.46 0.20
CA GLY A 330 -23.05 2.74 -1.01
C GLY A 330 -22.69 1.27 -0.77
N LEU A 331 -22.63 0.79 0.47
CA LEU A 331 -22.12 -0.55 0.79
C LEU A 331 -23.14 -1.63 0.45
N ASP A 332 -22.90 -2.35 -0.64
CA ASP A 332 -23.78 -3.39 -1.17
C ASP A 332 -23.57 -4.74 -0.48
N SER A 333 -22.31 -5.10 -0.21
CA SER A 333 -21.96 -6.42 0.33
C SER A 333 -20.76 -6.44 1.28
N VAL A 334 -20.87 -7.29 2.30
CA VAL A 334 -19.80 -7.63 3.24
C VAL A 334 -19.87 -9.12 3.62
N ASN A 335 -18.74 -9.76 3.89
CA ASN A 335 -18.78 -11.14 4.40
C ASN A 335 -19.07 -11.18 5.92
N ASN A 336 -18.42 -10.32 6.71
CA ASN A 336 -18.67 -10.19 8.14
C ASN A 336 -18.84 -8.72 8.55
N LEU A 337 -19.91 -8.41 9.27
CA LEU A 337 -20.11 -7.10 9.88
C LEU A 337 -19.91 -7.21 11.39
N THR A 338 -18.87 -6.54 11.90
CA THR A 338 -18.54 -6.53 13.33
C THR A 338 -18.50 -5.10 13.84
N LEU A 339 -19.50 -4.72 14.64
CA LEU A 339 -19.60 -3.41 15.29
C LEU A 339 -19.50 -3.62 16.80
N THR A 340 -18.38 -3.24 17.41
CA THR A 340 -18.14 -3.51 18.83
C THR A 340 -17.60 -2.33 19.61
N ASP A 341 -18.07 -2.14 20.83
CA ASP A 341 -17.57 -1.12 21.77
C ASP A 341 -17.62 0.32 21.22
N ASN A 342 -18.53 0.63 20.28
CA ASN A 342 -18.76 2.00 19.79
C ASN A 342 -19.84 2.64 20.65
N LEU A 343 -19.48 3.07 21.85
CA LEU A 343 -20.42 3.43 22.92
C LEU A 343 -21.42 4.55 22.54
N ALA A 344 -21.02 5.47 21.66
CA ALA A 344 -21.86 6.58 21.19
C ALA A 344 -22.65 6.28 19.89
N LEU A 345 -22.50 5.08 19.31
CA LEU A 345 -23.15 4.73 18.05
C LEU A 345 -24.66 4.59 18.26
N THR A 346 -25.45 5.43 17.60
CA THR A 346 -26.91 5.45 17.68
C THR A 346 -27.59 5.09 16.37
N ASP A 347 -26.91 5.22 15.24
CA ASP A 347 -27.52 5.14 13.91
C ASP A 347 -26.67 4.33 12.93
N ILE A 348 -27.21 3.19 12.51
CA ILE A 348 -26.63 2.31 11.48
C ILE A 348 -27.46 2.30 10.18
N SER A 349 -28.39 3.24 10.01
CA SER A 349 -29.34 3.26 8.89
C SER A 349 -28.71 3.43 7.51
N ALA A 350 -27.46 3.91 7.46
CA ALA A 350 -26.65 3.92 6.24
C ALA A 350 -26.46 2.51 5.64
N LEU A 351 -26.63 1.43 6.42
CA LEU A 351 -26.52 0.07 5.93
C LEU A 351 -27.76 -0.43 5.16
N SER A 352 -28.78 0.40 4.93
CA SER A 352 -30.05 -0.03 4.33
C SER A 352 -29.94 -0.67 2.94
N TYR A 353 -28.84 -0.44 2.22
CA TYR A 353 -28.59 -1.06 0.91
C TYR A 353 -27.82 -2.39 1.00
N LEU A 354 -27.40 -2.80 2.19
CA LEU A 354 -26.66 -4.03 2.41
C LEU A 354 -27.57 -5.23 2.12
N THR A 355 -27.35 -5.87 0.97
CA THR A 355 -28.18 -6.99 0.49
C THR A 355 -27.69 -8.35 1.00
N GLY A 356 -26.54 -8.40 1.67
CA GLY A 356 -26.06 -9.60 2.33
C GLY A 356 -24.84 -9.39 3.23
N ILE A 357 -24.96 -9.90 4.45
CA ILE A 357 -23.82 -10.28 5.30
C ILE A 357 -23.63 -11.78 5.08
N GLN A 358 -22.59 -12.18 4.36
CA GLN A 358 -22.49 -13.57 3.88
C GLN A 358 -22.28 -14.59 5.01
N SER A 359 -21.70 -14.18 6.14
CA SER A 359 -21.34 -15.07 7.24
C SER A 359 -21.78 -14.53 8.59
N LYS A 360 -21.11 -13.52 9.15
CA LYS A 360 -21.30 -13.12 10.56
C LYS A 360 -21.82 -11.71 10.72
N LEU A 361 -22.93 -11.55 11.44
CA LEU A 361 -23.33 -10.29 12.07
C LEU A 361 -22.93 -10.34 13.55
N GLN A 362 -22.07 -9.42 13.97
CA GLN A 362 -21.66 -9.28 15.37
C GLN A 362 -21.82 -7.84 15.82
N LEU A 363 -22.87 -7.59 16.59
CA LEU A 363 -23.11 -6.34 17.30
C LEU A 363 -22.84 -6.61 18.77
N GLN A 364 -21.91 -5.86 19.37
CA GLN A 364 -21.59 -6.04 20.79
C GLN A 364 -21.25 -4.73 21.49
N ASN A 365 -21.82 -4.49 22.67
CA ASN A 365 -21.47 -3.35 23.52
C ASN A 365 -21.65 -1.97 22.83
N ASN A 366 -22.55 -1.82 21.85
CA ASN A 366 -22.88 -0.51 21.27
C ASN A 366 -24.00 0.13 22.10
N LYS A 367 -23.64 0.66 23.28
CA LYS A 367 -24.61 0.95 24.34
C LYS A 367 -25.71 1.94 23.97
N SER A 368 -25.47 2.86 23.04
CA SER A 368 -26.45 3.88 22.62
C SER A 368 -27.29 3.44 21.41
N LEU A 369 -27.06 2.24 20.86
CA LEU A 369 -27.77 1.76 19.68
C LEU A 369 -29.15 1.22 20.09
N ALA A 370 -30.19 1.97 19.73
CA ALA A 370 -31.57 1.70 20.14
C ALA A 370 -32.43 1.02 19.05
N SER A 371 -31.95 0.96 17.82
CA SER A 371 -32.64 0.37 16.66
C SER A 371 -31.63 -0.28 15.73
N LEU A 372 -32.08 -1.31 15.00
CA LEU A 372 -31.30 -2.00 13.97
C LEU A 372 -31.64 -1.52 12.54
N LYS A 373 -32.27 -0.34 12.43
CA LYS A 373 -32.56 0.30 11.15
C LYS A 373 -31.33 0.34 10.26
N GLY A 374 -31.47 -0.13 9.03
CA GLY A 374 -30.38 -0.42 8.11
C GLY A 374 -30.15 -1.93 7.87
N LEU A 375 -30.68 -2.81 8.72
CA LEU A 375 -30.51 -4.27 8.58
C LEU A 375 -31.74 -4.98 7.98
N GLU A 376 -32.71 -4.23 7.43
CA GLU A 376 -33.99 -4.76 6.92
C GLU A 376 -33.84 -5.72 5.75
N ASN A 377 -32.74 -5.63 5.00
CA ASN A 377 -32.52 -6.44 3.80
C ASN A 377 -31.70 -7.71 4.05
N ILE A 378 -31.34 -8.00 5.31
CA ILE A 378 -30.60 -9.22 5.65
C ILE A 378 -31.54 -10.43 5.65
N LEU A 379 -31.32 -11.36 4.71
CA LEU A 379 -32.17 -12.54 4.53
C LEU A 379 -31.63 -13.79 5.23
N THR A 380 -30.31 -13.97 5.23
CA THR A 380 -29.64 -15.15 5.78
C THR A 380 -28.35 -14.76 6.47
N LEU A 381 -27.99 -15.51 7.51
CA LEU A 381 -26.73 -15.41 8.22
C LEU A 381 -26.19 -16.81 8.51
N ARG A 382 -24.87 -16.90 8.68
CA ARG A 382 -24.27 -18.06 9.35
C ARG A 382 -24.35 -17.88 10.85
N ASP A 383 -23.82 -16.78 11.35
CA ASP A 383 -23.76 -16.49 12.77
C ASP A 383 -24.32 -15.08 13.05
N CYS A 384 -25.18 -14.97 14.07
CA CYS A 384 -25.79 -13.72 14.51
C CYS A 384 -25.57 -13.55 16.02
N TYR A 385 -24.82 -12.52 16.40
CA TYR A 385 -24.55 -12.13 17.79
C TYR A 385 -25.01 -10.70 17.99
N ILE A 386 -26.01 -10.49 18.85
CA ILE A 386 -26.51 -9.16 19.23
C ILE A 386 -26.48 -9.11 20.74
N ASP A 387 -25.37 -8.60 21.28
CA ASP A 387 -25.07 -8.71 22.69
C ASP A 387 -24.83 -7.32 23.34
N ASN A 388 -25.39 -7.11 24.53
CA ASN A 388 -25.19 -5.91 25.36
C ASN A 388 -25.58 -4.59 24.67
N HIS A 389 -26.85 -4.51 24.23
CA HIS A 389 -27.50 -3.29 23.75
C HIS A 389 -28.62 -2.89 24.74
N PRO A 390 -28.31 -2.13 25.80
CA PRO A 390 -29.30 -1.76 26.80
C PRO A 390 -30.40 -0.83 26.26
N GLU A 391 -30.20 -0.10 25.16
CA GLU A 391 -31.24 0.79 24.59
C GLU A 391 -32.10 0.09 23.53
N LEU A 392 -31.79 -1.15 23.14
CA LEU A 392 -32.53 -1.90 22.12
C LEU A 392 -33.79 -2.52 22.73
N ILE A 393 -34.96 -2.20 22.15
CA ILE A 393 -36.27 -2.61 22.68
C ILE A 393 -36.92 -3.73 21.84
N ASP A 394 -36.64 -3.79 20.56
CA ASP A 394 -37.15 -4.83 19.65
C ASP A 394 -36.14 -5.17 18.55
N LEU A 395 -36.48 -6.17 17.74
CA LEU A 395 -35.71 -6.58 16.54
C LEU A 395 -36.52 -6.42 15.25
N ALA A 396 -37.45 -5.45 15.19
CA ALA A 396 -38.39 -5.32 14.07
C ALA A 396 -37.69 -5.20 12.70
N GLU A 397 -36.49 -4.60 12.67
CA GLU A 397 -35.71 -4.47 11.44
C GLU A 397 -35.05 -5.78 10.98
N LEU A 398 -35.16 -6.88 11.72
CA LEU A 398 -34.71 -8.21 11.28
C LEU A 398 -35.85 -9.09 10.74
N LYS A 399 -37.05 -8.55 10.51
CA LYS A 399 -38.24 -9.30 10.06
C LYS A 399 -38.08 -10.13 8.77
N ASN A 400 -37.10 -9.80 7.93
CA ASN A 400 -36.83 -10.51 6.68
C ASN A 400 -35.75 -11.60 6.84
N LEU A 401 -35.10 -11.68 8.00
CA LEU A 401 -34.14 -12.72 8.32
C LEU A 401 -34.88 -14.06 8.43
N SER A 402 -34.59 -14.96 7.50
CA SER A 402 -35.28 -16.25 7.40
C SER A 402 -34.45 -17.42 7.92
N THR A 403 -33.11 -17.28 7.95
CA THR A 403 -32.20 -18.37 8.32
C THR A 403 -30.95 -17.87 9.05
N VAL A 404 -30.62 -18.51 10.17
CA VAL A 404 -29.33 -18.43 10.85
C VAL A 404 -28.72 -19.83 10.91
N SER A 405 -27.87 -20.18 9.95
CA SER A 405 -27.46 -21.58 9.75
C SER A 405 -26.57 -22.16 10.85
N ASN A 406 -26.00 -21.33 11.73
CA ASN A 406 -25.18 -21.74 12.86
C ASN A 406 -25.72 -21.09 14.16
N ASN A 407 -25.02 -20.13 14.75
CA ASN A 407 -25.36 -19.61 16.08
C ASN A 407 -26.24 -18.37 16.01
N LEU A 408 -27.28 -18.33 16.85
CA LEU A 408 -28.05 -17.13 17.17
C LEU A 408 -27.90 -16.84 18.67
N SER A 409 -27.30 -15.70 18.99
CA SER A 409 -27.04 -15.25 20.36
C SER A 409 -27.64 -13.87 20.58
N LEU A 410 -28.54 -13.77 21.56
CA LEU A 410 -29.07 -12.53 22.09
C LEU A 410 -28.76 -12.47 23.59
N ARG A 411 -27.70 -11.75 23.97
CA ARG A 411 -27.27 -11.70 25.37
C ARG A 411 -27.26 -10.31 25.96
N SER A 412 -27.64 -10.20 27.23
CA SER A 412 -27.46 -8.96 28.01
C SER A 412 -28.16 -7.74 27.38
N ASN A 413 -29.23 -7.95 26.61
CA ASN A 413 -30.05 -6.87 26.05
C ASN A 413 -31.19 -6.60 27.03
N LEU A 414 -30.89 -5.82 28.07
CA LEU A 414 -31.73 -5.72 29.28
C LEU A 414 -33.14 -5.18 29.02
N ASN A 415 -33.31 -4.32 28.02
CA ASN A 415 -34.59 -3.69 27.68
C ASN A 415 -35.26 -4.30 26.44
N LEU A 416 -34.68 -5.35 25.85
CA LEU A 416 -35.22 -6.02 24.67
C LEU A 416 -36.50 -6.77 25.05
N GLN A 417 -37.64 -6.31 24.53
CA GLN A 417 -38.99 -6.76 24.86
C GLN A 417 -39.63 -7.60 23.76
N ASP A 418 -39.24 -7.42 22.50
CA ASP A 418 -39.93 -8.07 21.38
C ASP A 418 -38.92 -8.70 20.40
N ILE A 419 -39.01 -10.03 20.27
CA ILE A 419 -38.25 -10.82 19.27
C ILE A 419 -39.16 -11.49 18.24
N SER A 420 -40.41 -11.05 18.10
CA SER A 420 -41.38 -11.61 17.14
C SER A 420 -40.92 -11.55 15.69
N ALA A 421 -40.04 -10.61 15.35
CA ALA A 421 -39.38 -10.52 14.05
C ALA A 421 -38.54 -11.76 13.72
N LEU A 422 -38.14 -12.53 14.74
CA LEU A 422 -37.41 -13.80 14.59
C LEU A 422 -38.32 -15.02 14.69
N GLN A 423 -39.64 -14.85 14.72
CA GLN A 423 -40.55 -15.98 14.77
C GLN A 423 -40.54 -16.78 13.46
N GLY A 424 -40.38 -18.09 13.54
CA GLY A 424 -40.35 -19.01 12.40
C GLY A 424 -39.01 -19.07 11.68
N ILE A 425 -37.94 -18.47 12.22
CA ILE A 425 -36.61 -18.57 11.59
C ILE A 425 -36.08 -20.00 11.62
N ALA A 426 -35.42 -20.41 10.54
CA ALA A 426 -34.64 -21.64 10.54
C ALA A 426 -33.29 -21.38 11.22
N TYR A 427 -32.97 -22.11 12.29
CA TYR A 427 -31.65 -22.06 12.91
C TYR A 427 -31.00 -23.44 13.00
N GLY A 428 -29.71 -23.53 12.67
CA GLY A 428 -29.00 -24.80 12.52
C GLY A 428 -28.08 -25.18 13.70
N GLY A 429 -27.74 -24.21 14.56
CA GLY A 429 -26.80 -24.38 15.66
C GLY A 429 -27.36 -23.93 17.01
N MET A 430 -26.51 -23.29 17.82
CA MET A 430 -26.87 -22.90 19.18
C MET A 430 -27.80 -21.68 19.18
N LEU A 431 -28.93 -21.79 19.86
CA LEU A 431 -29.75 -20.67 20.29
C LEU A 431 -29.38 -20.29 21.72
N LEU A 432 -28.99 -19.04 21.94
CA LEU A 432 -28.64 -18.53 23.26
C LEU A 432 -29.38 -17.21 23.55
N LEU A 433 -30.41 -17.30 24.39
CA LEU A 433 -31.12 -16.16 24.97
C LEU A 433 -30.70 -16.06 26.44
N LYS A 434 -29.78 -15.15 26.79
CA LYS A 434 -29.23 -15.10 28.17
C LYS A 434 -29.02 -13.68 28.68
N GLY A 435 -29.56 -13.40 29.87
CA GLY A 435 -29.42 -12.08 30.49
C GLY A 435 -30.27 -11.01 29.78
N SER A 436 -31.36 -11.43 29.16
CA SER A 436 -32.34 -10.57 28.47
C SER A 436 -33.72 -10.89 29.04
N PRO A 437 -34.00 -10.48 30.29
CA PRO A 437 -35.06 -11.06 31.13
C PRO A 437 -36.48 -10.91 30.57
N LEU A 438 -36.71 -9.93 29.68
CA LEU A 438 -38.03 -9.64 29.11
C LEU A 438 -38.40 -10.55 27.92
N ILE A 439 -37.44 -11.33 27.39
CA ILE A 439 -37.66 -12.27 26.26
C ILE A 439 -37.36 -13.73 26.59
N GLU A 440 -36.95 -14.05 27.82
CA GLU A 440 -36.53 -15.42 28.20
C GLU A 440 -37.63 -16.49 27.99
N ASN A 441 -38.90 -16.08 27.98
CA ASN A 441 -40.05 -16.96 27.78
C ASN A 441 -40.67 -16.87 26.37
N GLN A 442 -40.11 -16.07 25.45
CA GLN A 442 -40.61 -15.97 24.08
C GLN A 442 -40.08 -17.11 23.23
N SER A 443 -40.94 -17.68 22.37
CA SER A 443 -40.55 -18.70 21.40
C SER A 443 -40.12 -18.07 20.09
N LEU A 444 -39.06 -18.62 19.50
CA LEU A 444 -38.70 -18.41 18.09
C LEU A 444 -39.56 -19.29 17.18
#